data_AF-A0A951D2N2-F1
#
_entry.id   AF-A0A951D2N2-F1
#
_cell.length_a   1.000
_cell.length_b   1.000
_cell.length_c   1.000
_cell.angle_alpha   90.00
_cell.angle_beta   90.00
_cell.angle_gamma   90.00
#
_symmetry.space_group_name_H-M   'P 1'
#
loop_
_entity.id
_entity.type
_entity.pdbx_description
1 polymer ?
#
loop_
_entity_poly.entity_id
_entity_poly.type
_entity_poly.pdbx_seq_one_letter_code
_entity_poly.pdbx_strand_id
1 'polypeptide(L)'
;MANRSATRERAVLDSAHAGDIKGAFGTIREHEEAHRSTRSRLLALLAIIGPGLIVMVGDNDAGGVATYSQAGQNYGTSLLWVLLLLVPVLIVNQEMVVRLGAVTGVGHARLIVERFGRFWGWFSVIDLFVLNFLTVVTE
;
A
#
# COMPACT_ATOMS: atom_id res chain seq x y z
N MET A 1 -56.86 29.92 -24.66
CA MET A 1 -55.83 30.95 -24.35
C MET A 1 -55.71 30.98 -22.83
N ALA A 2 -54.61 30.67 -22.15
CA ALA A 2 -53.21 30.85 -22.48
C ALA A 2 -52.32 29.70 -21.94
N ASN A 3 -51.31 29.40 -22.75
CA ASN A 3 -50.11 28.62 -22.51
C ASN A 3 -49.24 29.28 -21.42
N ARG A 4 -48.58 28.48 -20.56
CA ARG A 4 -47.13 28.63 -20.24
C ARG A 4 -46.65 27.46 -19.39
N SER A 5 -45.85 26.62 -20.04
CA SER A 5 -44.94 25.61 -19.53
C SER A 5 -44.15 26.04 -18.29
N ALA A 6 -44.21 25.22 -17.24
CA ALA A 6 -43.30 25.29 -16.10
C ALA A 6 -41.85 25.15 -16.59
N THR A 7 -41.05 26.17 -16.31
CA THR A 7 -39.63 26.25 -16.62
C THR A 7 -38.88 26.39 -15.30
N ARG A 8 -37.74 25.66 -15.16
CA ARG A 8 -36.77 25.62 -14.05
C ARG A 8 -37.19 24.75 -12.87
N GLU A 9 -36.35 23.87 -12.32
CA GLU A 9 -34.88 23.91 -12.22
C GLU A 9 -34.20 22.79 -13.01
N ARG A 10 -33.36 23.17 -13.97
CA ARG A 10 -32.20 22.32 -14.27
C ARG A 10 -31.37 22.33 -12.99
N ALA A 11 -31.02 21.16 -12.48
CA ALA A 11 -29.90 21.04 -11.56
C ALA A 11 -28.73 21.74 -12.24
N VAL A 12 -28.40 22.94 -11.75
CA VAL A 12 -27.19 23.63 -12.13
C VAL A 12 -26.11 22.70 -11.60
N LEU A 13 -25.55 21.87 -12.50
CA LEU A 13 -24.24 21.31 -12.27
C LEU A 13 -23.36 22.54 -12.09
N ASP A 14 -23.07 22.82 -10.83
CA ASP A 14 -22.28 23.96 -10.43
C ASP A 14 -20.93 23.80 -11.13
N SER A 15 -20.75 24.52 -12.23
CA SER A 15 -19.55 24.49 -13.07
C SER A 15 -18.36 25.15 -12.36
N ALA A 16 -18.44 25.34 -11.04
CA ALA A 16 -17.47 25.99 -10.18
C ALA A 16 -16.46 25.02 -9.54
N HIS A 17 -16.56 23.70 -9.76
CA HIS A 17 -15.52 22.74 -9.37
C HIS A 17 -14.60 22.27 -10.51
N ALA A 18 -14.71 22.88 -11.70
CA ALA A 18 -13.77 22.69 -12.82
C ALA A 18 -12.47 23.50 -12.58
N GLY A 19 -11.88 23.34 -11.39
CA GLY A 19 -10.62 23.98 -11.00
C GLY A 19 -9.49 22.97 -10.95
N ASP A 20 -8.27 23.45 -11.14
CA ASP A 20 -7.06 22.63 -11.14
C ASP A 20 -6.96 21.76 -9.87
N ILE A 21 -6.81 20.45 -10.04
CA ILE A 21 -6.63 19.53 -8.91
C ILE A 21 -5.22 19.78 -8.36
N LYS A 22 -5.13 20.42 -7.18
CA LYS A 22 -3.87 20.57 -6.43
C LYS A 22 -3.57 19.30 -5.63
N GLY A 23 -2.60 18.53 -6.10
CA GLY A 23 -2.01 17.42 -5.36
C GLY A 23 -0.63 17.77 -4.79
N ALA A 24 -0.04 16.85 -4.02
CA ALA A 24 1.31 16.96 -3.46
C ALA A 24 2.43 17.13 -4.52
N PHE A 25 2.10 16.92 -5.80
CA PHE A 25 3.03 16.99 -6.93
C PHE A 25 2.65 18.05 -7.99
N GLY A 26 1.72 18.97 -7.69
CA GLY A 26 1.35 20.09 -8.57
C GLY A 26 -0.14 20.23 -8.86
N THR A 27 -0.48 21.21 -9.71
CA THR A 27 -1.84 21.52 -10.21
C THR A 27 -2.09 20.81 -11.55
N ILE A 28 -3.07 19.93 -11.62
CA ILE A 28 -3.51 19.31 -12.89
C ILE A 28 -4.71 20.08 -13.42
N ARG A 29 -4.53 20.80 -14.54
CA ARG A 29 -5.61 21.51 -15.24
C ARG A 29 -6.46 20.50 -16.02
N GLU A 30 -7.79 20.55 -15.87
CA GLU A 30 -8.71 19.58 -16.50
C GLU A 30 -8.71 19.57 -18.04
N HIS A 31 -8.08 20.56 -18.70
CA HIS A 31 -8.17 20.74 -20.15
C HIS A 31 -6.90 20.41 -20.95
N GLU A 32 -5.86 19.86 -20.31
CA GLU A 32 -4.77 19.23 -21.04
C GLU A 32 -5.10 17.75 -21.24
N GLU A 33 -5.40 17.36 -22.49
CA GLU A 33 -5.14 16.01 -22.97
C GLU A 33 -3.64 15.76 -22.84
N ALA A 34 -3.19 15.49 -21.62
CA ALA A 34 -1.79 15.35 -21.31
C ALA A 34 -1.29 14.13 -22.09
N HIS A 35 -0.55 14.40 -23.17
CA HIS A 35 0.56 13.56 -23.57
C HIS A 35 1.44 13.41 -22.34
N ARG A 36 1.09 12.46 -21.47
CA ARG A 36 1.87 12.13 -20.27
C ARG A 36 3.20 11.66 -20.79
N SER A 37 4.15 12.60 -20.85
CA SER A 37 5.55 12.38 -21.20
C SER A 37 6.00 11.12 -20.49
N THR A 38 6.79 10.28 -21.17
CA THR A 38 7.35 9.06 -20.59
C THR A 38 7.97 9.31 -19.21
N ARG A 39 8.51 10.52 -18.99
CA ARG A 39 9.01 10.99 -17.69
C ARG A 39 7.94 11.05 -16.60
N SER A 40 6.75 11.59 -16.88
CA SER A 40 5.63 11.65 -15.93
C SER A 40 5.12 10.25 -15.58
N ARG A 41 5.04 9.34 -16.56
CA ARG A 41 4.67 7.93 -16.33
C ARG A 41 5.70 7.20 -15.49
N LEU A 42 6.99 7.42 -15.76
CA LEU A 42 8.09 6.85 -14.99
C LEU A 42 8.07 7.35 -13.54
N LEU A 43 7.86 8.65 -13.33
CA LEU A 43 7.76 9.22 -11.98
C LEU A 43 6.56 8.65 -11.21
N ALA A 44 5.40 8.50 -11.86
CA ALA A 44 4.23 7.87 -11.25
C ALA A 44 4.49 6.39 -10.90
N LEU A 45 5.17 5.66 -11.78
CA LEU A 45 5.53 4.26 -11.54
C LEU A 45 6.52 4.12 -10.38
N LEU A 46 7.53 4.99 -10.30
CA LEU A 46 8.48 5.03 -9.17
C LEU A 46 7.78 5.32 -7.84
N ALA A 47 6.79 6.23 -7.83
CA ALA A 47 6.02 6.52 -6.63
C ALA A 47 5.20 5.32 -6.13
N ILE A 48 4.72 4.46 -7.04
CA ILE A 48 3.95 3.25 -6.70
C ILE A 48 4.89 2.09 -6.28
N ILE A 49 6.06 1.98 -6.92
CA ILE A 49 7.04 0.91 -6.63
C ILE A 49 7.72 1.12 -5.28
N GLY A 50 7.94 2.36 -4.85
CA GLY A 50 8.68 2.70 -3.62
C GLY A 50 8.24 1.91 -2.38
N PRO A 51 6.95 1.93 -1.99
CA PRO A 51 6.45 1.16 -0.85
C PRO A 51 6.70 -0.35 -0.99
N GLY A 52 6.53 -0.92 -2.20
CA GLY A 52 6.78 -2.33 -2.45
C GLY A 52 8.24 -2.73 -2.28
N LEU A 53 9.18 -1.87 -2.72
CA LEU A 53 10.61 -2.10 -2.50
C LEU A 53 11.01 -2.01 -1.03
N ILE A 54 10.41 -1.08 -0.26
CA ILE A 54 10.68 -0.95 1.18
C ILE A 54 10.28 -2.23 1.90
N VAL A 55 9.09 -2.77 1.60
CA VAL A 55 8.63 -4.04 2.19
C VAL A 55 9.51 -5.21 1.75
N MET A 56 9.90 -5.26 0.47
CA MET A 56 10.82 -6.29 -0.02
C MET A 56 12.15 -6.30 0.72
N VAL A 57 12.75 -5.12 0.95
CA VAL A 57 14.02 -5.03 1.70
C VAL A 57 13.80 -5.36 3.18
N GLY A 58 12.68 -4.94 3.76
CA GLY A 58 12.33 -5.24 5.15
C GLY A 58 12.11 -6.74 5.42
N ASP A 59 11.57 -7.49 4.47
CA ASP A 59 11.37 -8.95 4.57
C ASP A 59 12.68 -9.75 4.44
N ASN A 60 13.81 -9.11 4.09
CA ASN A 60 15.12 -9.74 3.93
C ASN A 60 16.15 -9.21 4.94
N ASP A 61 15.89 -9.47 6.22
CA ASP A 61 16.81 -9.21 7.33
C ASP A 61 17.95 -10.25 7.42
N ALA A 62 18.94 -10.04 8.30
CA ALA A 62 20.08 -10.93 8.39
C ALA A 62 19.71 -12.30 9.00
N GLY A 63 18.72 -12.34 9.90
CA GLY A 63 18.11 -13.58 10.40
C GLY A 63 17.46 -14.41 9.28
N GLY A 64 16.74 -13.76 8.37
CA GLY A 64 16.27 -14.36 7.13
C GLY A 64 17.44 -14.96 6.36
N VAL A 65 18.46 -14.15 6.04
CA VAL A 65 19.68 -14.56 5.30
C VAL A 65 20.35 -15.78 5.89
N ALA A 66 20.53 -15.78 7.20
CA ALA A 66 21.11 -16.90 7.92
C ALA A 66 20.25 -18.17 7.77
N THR A 67 18.93 -18.06 7.87
CA THR A 67 18.00 -19.19 7.79
C THR A 67 18.01 -19.85 6.41
N TYR A 68 17.87 -19.09 5.33
CA TYR A 68 17.92 -19.69 3.99
C TYR A 68 19.32 -20.17 3.59
N SER A 69 20.38 -19.54 4.12
CA SER A 69 21.75 -20.04 3.94
C SER A 69 21.97 -21.38 4.63
N GLN A 70 21.54 -21.51 5.89
CA GLN A 70 21.59 -22.78 6.64
C GLN A 70 20.71 -23.85 6.00
N ALA A 71 19.49 -23.49 5.57
CA ALA A 71 18.61 -24.40 4.85
C ALA A 71 19.22 -24.86 3.52
N GLY A 72 19.90 -23.97 2.79
CA GLY A 72 20.62 -24.30 1.57
C GLY A 72 21.81 -25.25 1.81
N GLN A 73 22.55 -25.06 2.90
CA GLN A 73 23.62 -25.99 3.28
C GLN A 73 23.08 -27.37 3.67
N ASN A 74 22.01 -27.42 4.46
CA ASN A 74 21.49 -28.66 5.02
C ASN A 74 20.63 -29.47 4.03
N TYR A 75 19.87 -28.79 3.16
CA TYR A 75 18.87 -29.42 2.28
C TYR A 75 19.14 -29.19 0.79
N GLY A 76 20.18 -28.44 0.42
CA GLY A 76 20.49 -28.14 -0.98
C GLY A 76 19.30 -27.54 -1.72
N THR A 77 18.93 -28.14 -2.86
CA THR A 77 17.80 -27.69 -3.70
C THR A 77 16.47 -28.33 -3.31
N SER A 78 16.43 -29.23 -2.33
CA SER A 78 15.22 -29.99 -1.98
C SER A 78 14.09 -29.13 -1.43
N LEU A 79 14.36 -27.90 -0.96
CA LEU A 79 13.34 -26.97 -0.44
C LEU A 79 12.87 -25.92 -1.47
N LEU A 80 13.44 -25.87 -2.68
CA LEU A 80 13.08 -24.84 -3.67
C LEU A 80 11.59 -24.88 -4.07
N TRP A 81 10.97 -26.07 -4.08
CA TRP A 81 9.53 -26.19 -4.37
C TRP A 81 8.66 -25.60 -3.26
N VAL A 82 9.13 -25.57 -2.00
CA VAL A 82 8.43 -24.90 -0.89
C VAL A 82 8.43 -23.39 -1.14
N LEU A 83 9.53 -22.85 -1.65
CA LEU A 83 9.61 -21.44 -2.05
C LEU A 83 8.57 -21.10 -3.13
N LEU A 84 8.36 -21.98 -4.10
CA LEU A 84 7.32 -21.81 -5.12
C LEU A 84 5.90 -21.81 -4.51
N LEU A 85 5.64 -22.67 -3.52
CA LEU A 85 4.36 -22.68 -2.81
C LEU A 85 4.13 -21.45 -1.93
N LEU A 86 5.20 -20.82 -1.44
CA LEU A 86 5.12 -19.58 -0.66
C LEU A 86 4.72 -18.38 -1.52
N VAL A 87 5.05 -18.36 -2.82
CA VAL A 87 4.72 -17.25 -3.74
C VAL A 87 3.24 -16.84 -3.69
N PRO A 88 2.25 -17.73 -3.94
CA PRO A 88 0.84 -17.34 -3.90
C PRO A 88 0.40 -16.88 -2.50
N VAL A 89 0.93 -17.48 -1.43
CA VAL A 89 0.60 -17.09 -0.05
C VAL A 89 1.08 -15.66 0.24
N LEU A 90 2.32 -15.34 -0.16
CA LEU A 90 2.89 -14.01 -0.01
C LEU A 90 2.13 -12.98 -0.86
N ILE A 91 1.77 -13.31 -2.10
CA ILE A 91 0.98 -12.41 -2.96
C ILE A 91 -0.35 -12.06 -2.30
N VAL A 92 -1.09 -13.06 -1.79
CA VAL A 92 -2.38 -12.82 -1.14
C VAL A 92 -2.21 -11.98 0.12
N ASN A 93 -1.21 -12.27 0.96
CA ASN A 93 -0.95 -11.49 2.17
C ASN A 93 -0.60 -10.03 1.85
N GLN A 94 0.32 -9.80 0.91
CA GLN A 94 0.72 -8.44 0.56
C GLN A 94 -0.40 -7.66 -0.12
N GLU A 95 -1.21 -8.30 -0.97
CA GLU A 95 -2.37 -7.66 -1.58
C GLU A 95 -3.40 -7.23 -0.52
N MET A 96 -3.67 -8.08 0.48
CA MET A 96 -4.58 -7.73 1.57
C MET A 96 -4.06 -6.55 2.41
N VAL A 97 -2.76 -6.55 2.74
CA VAL A 97 -2.07 -5.49 3.48
C VAL A 97 -2.15 -4.16 2.72
N VAL A 98 -1.81 -4.17 1.43
CA VAL A 98 -1.85 -2.98 0.57
C VAL A 98 -3.28 -2.48 0.41
N ARG A 99 -4.24 -3.37 0.15
CA ARG A 99 -5.65 -3.01 0.00
C ARG A 99 -6.19 -2.39 1.29
N LEU A 100 -5.86 -2.97 2.44
CA LEU A 100 -6.31 -2.43 3.73
C LEU A 100 -5.70 -1.04 3.98
N GLY A 101 -4.40 -0.86 3.74
CA GLY A 101 -3.74 0.45 3.88
C GLY A 101 -4.30 1.50 2.91
N ALA A 102 -4.55 1.12 1.66
CA ALA A 102 -5.10 2.01 0.64
C ALA A 102 -6.55 2.43 0.92
N VAL A 103 -7.40 1.53 1.41
CA VAL A 103 -8.82 1.81 1.70
C VAL A 103 -8.98 2.61 3.00
N THR A 104 -8.19 2.30 4.01
CA THR A 104 -8.36 2.91 5.34
C THR A 104 -7.57 4.21 5.52
N GLY A 105 -6.50 4.41 4.74
CA GLY A 105 -5.62 5.58 4.85
C GLY A 105 -4.85 5.66 6.18
N VAL A 106 -4.86 4.59 6.97
CA VAL A 106 -4.19 4.51 8.27
C VAL A 106 -3.36 3.23 8.38
N GLY A 107 -2.32 3.25 9.22
CA GLY A 107 -1.44 2.10 9.42
C GLY A 107 -2.11 0.94 10.17
N HIS A 108 -1.61 -0.28 9.94
CA HIS A 108 -2.13 -1.52 10.55
C HIS A 108 -2.27 -1.45 12.08
N ALA A 109 -1.27 -0.91 12.79
CA ALA A 109 -1.32 -0.78 14.25
C ALA A 109 -2.50 0.07 14.73
N ARG A 110 -2.82 1.15 14.01
CA ARG A 110 -3.97 2.01 14.32
C ARG A 110 -5.29 1.28 14.09
N LEU A 111 -5.39 0.48 13.03
CA LEU A 111 -6.57 -0.34 12.77
C LEU A 111 -6.81 -1.39 13.86
N ILE A 112 -5.74 -1.98 14.41
CA ILE A 112 -5.86 -2.94 15.50
C ILE A 112 -6.44 -2.25 16.74
N VAL A 113 -5.91 -1.08 17.10
CA VAL A 113 -6.41 -0.28 18.23
C VAL A 113 -7.87 0.12 18.04
N GLU A 114 -8.23 0.60 16.85
CA GLU A 114 -9.59 1.07 16.54
C GLU A 114 -10.61 -0.09 16.50
N ARG A 115 -10.24 -1.27 15.99
CA ARG A 115 -11.17 -2.39 15.81
C ARG A 115 -11.23 -3.36 16.99
N PHE A 116 -10.11 -3.61 17.66
CA PHE A 116 -10.00 -4.59 18.75
C PHE A 116 -9.77 -3.94 20.12
N GLY A 117 -9.51 -2.64 20.16
CA GLY A 117 -9.32 -1.88 21.40
C GLY A 117 -7.86 -1.75 21.81
N ARG A 118 -7.63 -0.89 22.81
CA ARG A 118 -6.28 -0.47 23.24
C ARG A 118 -5.42 -1.63 23.75
N PHE A 119 -6.01 -2.62 24.42
CA PHE A 119 -5.27 -3.77 24.95
C PHE A 119 -4.59 -4.56 23.82
N TRP A 120 -5.35 -4.96 22.80
CA TRP A 120 -4.83 -5.73 21.67
C TRP A 120 -3.87 -4.91 20.79
N GLY A 121 -4.09 -3.61 20.69
CA GLY A 121 -3.15 -2.70 20.03
C GLY A 121 -1.80 -2.65 20.74
N TRP A 122 -1.79 -2.49 22.07
CA TRP A 122 -0.54 -2.52 22.85
C TRP A 122 0.15 -3.88 22.80
N PHE A 123 -0.62 -4.97 22.86
CA PHE A 123 -0.07 -6.32 22.69
C PHE A 123 0.67 -6.46 21.36
N SER A 124 0.05 -6.04 20.24
CA SER A 124 0.68 -6.09 18.92
C SER A 124 1.94 -5.22 18.80
N VAL A 125 1.94 -4.03 19.38
CA VAL A 125 3.10 -3.13 19.34
C VAL A 125 4.26 -3.67 20.19
N ILE A 126 3.96 -4.23 21.37
CA ILE A 126 4.97 -4.83 22.24
C ILE A 126 5.55 -6.08 21.58
N ASP A 127 4.71 -6.95 21.01
CA ASP A 127 5.13 -8.14 20.28
C ASP A 127 6.09 -7.77 19.14
N LEU A 128 5.71 -6.79 18.30
CA LEU A 128 6.56 -6.28 17.23
C LEU A 128 7.91 -5.75 17.75
N PHE A 129 7.88 -4.98 18.84
CA PHE A 129 9.10 -4.42 19.44
C PHE A 129 10.02 -5.52 19.99
N VAL A 130 9.46 -6.49 20.73
CA VAL A 130 10.23 -7.59 21.34
C VAL A 130 10.83 -8.48 20.26
N LEU A 131 10.04 -8.87 19.25
CA LEU A 131 10.54 -9.70 18.15
C LEU A 131 11.64 -8.99 17.37
N ASN A 132 11.43 -7.73 16.99
CA ASN A 132 12.44 -6.97 16.25
C ASN A 132 13.72 -6.73 17.08
N PHE A 133 13.58 -6.44 18.38
CA PHE A 133 14.71 -6.34 19.29
C PHE A 133 15.47 -7.66 19.40
N LEU A 134 14.76 -8.78 19.53
CA LEU A 134 15.38 -10.10 19.64
C LEU A 134 16.12 -10.48 18.35
N THR A 135 15.56 -10.15 17.18
CA THR A 135 16.25 -10.29 15.90
C THR A 135 17.57 -9.53 15.92
N VAL A 136 17.55 -8.23 16.23
CA VAL A 136 18.76 -7.39 16.26
C VAL A 136 19.80 -7.88 17.28
N VAL A 137 19.37 -8.47 18.41
CA VAL A 137 20.29 -9.01 19.42
C VAL A 137 20.90 -10.36 19.01
N THR A 138 20.18 -11.13 18.19
CA THR A 138 20.60 -12.48 17.77
C THR A 138 21.49 -12.46 16.53
N GLU A 139 21.38 -11.40 15.72
CA GLU A 139 22.26 -11.09 14.57
C GLU A 139 23.66 -10.61 15.01
#